data_AF-A0A067DSU7-F1
#
_entry.id   AF-A0A067DSU7-F1
#
_cell.length_a   1.000
_cell.length_b   1.000
_cell.length_c   1.000
_cell.angle_alpha   90.00
_cell.angle_beta   90.00
_cell.angle_gamma   90.00
#
_symmetry.space_group_name_H-M   'P 1'
#
loop_
_entity.id
_entity.type
_entity.pdbx_description
1 polymer ?
#
loop_
_entity_poly.entity_id
_entity_poly.type
_entity_poly.pdbx_seq_one_letter_code
_entity_poly.pdbx_strand_id
1 'polypeptide(L)'
;MNEDQKSLILKSSSHFPPPPGVKLSYGTAGFRADASILQSTVYRVGILAALRSLKTQCVIGLMITASHNKVTDNGVKIADPSGGMLSQDWEPFSDQLANAPDPQSLVSLIEEFVKKEKIPFNGKHPAEILLGRDTRPSGESLLEAAKQGISAVVGAVAHDMGILTTPQLHWMVRARNKGLKATESDYFEQLLSSFRCLMNLIPDRGTSNETEDKLIVDGANGVGGEKLEVIKEKLNELDIEVRNSGKEGGVLNEGVGADFVQKEKVVPHGFGSNHAGISFSGVQVWMEMLIDLSIFLCHQITAARLILLMATRYYLYSLYSSRSS
;
A
#
# COMPACT_ATOMS: atom_id res chain seq x y z
N MET A 1 -13.44 -5.36 -29.07
CA MET A 1 -13.84 -6.51 -28.24
C MET A 1 -14.76 -7.40 -29.06
N ASN A 2 -14.69 -8.73 -28.89
CA ASN A 2 -15.67 -9.65 -29.50
C ASN A 2 -16.96 -9.68 -28.67
N GLU A 3 -18.02 -10.32 -29.19
CA GLU A 3 -19.33 -10.35 -28.53
C GLU A 3 -19.31 -11.11 -27.20
N ASP A 4 -18.51 -12.18 -27.08
CA ASP A 4 -18.38 -12.94 -25.82
C ASP A 4 -17.83 -12.07 -24.69
N GLN A 5 -16.79 -11.28 -24.98
CA GLN A 5 -16.20 -10.33 -24.04
C GLN A 5 -17.19 -9.26 -23.59
N LYS A 6 -18.02 -8.75 -24.51
CA LYS A 6 -19.07 -7.76 -24.18
C LYS A 6 -20.13 -8.38 -23.29
N SER A 7 -20.64 -9.55 -23.68
CA SER A 7 -21.65 -10.31 -22.95
C SER A 7 -21.19 -10.61 -21.51
N LEU A 8 -19.92 -10.98 -21.34
CA LEU A 8 -19.35 -11.23 -20.02
C LEU A 8 -19.35 -9.98 -19.14
N ILE A 9 -18.89 -8.83 -19.66
CA ILE A 9 -18.89 -7.56 -18.90
C ILE A 9 -20.31 -7.11 -18.59
N LEU A 10 -21.25 -7.20 -19.55
CA LEU A 10 -22.66 -6.86 -19.34
C LEU A 10 -23.27 -7.68 -18.20
N LYS A 11 -23.08 -9.01 -18.24
CA LYS A 11 -23.66 -9.92 -17.25
C LYS A 11 -23.01 -9.77 -15.87
N SER A 12 -21.69 -9.61 -15.80
CA SER A 12 -21.00 -9.50 -14.51
C SER A 12 -21.27 -8.15 -13.85
N SER A 13 -21.21 -7.05 -14.60
CA SER A 13 -21.42 -5.69 -14.05
C SER A 13 -22.83 -5.41 -13.52
N SER A 14 -23.85 -6.16 -13.96
CA SER A 14 -25.22 -6.01 -13.43
C SER A 14 -25.34 -6.40 -11.94
N HIS A 15 -24.42 -7.22 -11.42
CA HIS A 15 -24.33 -7.54 -9.99
C HIS A 15 -23.66 -6.43 -9.17
N PHE A 16 -23.11 -5.40 -9.83
CA PHE A 16 -22.33 -4.33 -9.22
C PHE A 16 -22.87 -2.95 -9.64
N PRO A 17 -24.16 -2.62 -9.36
CA PRO A 17 -24.73 -1.33 -9.73
C PRO A 17 -24.01 -0.17 -9.02
N PRO A 18 -23.80 0.98 -9.69
CA PRO A 18 -23.17 2.14 -9.05
C PRO A 18 -24.07 2.68 -7.93
N PRO A 19 -23.50 3.26 -6.86
CA PRO A 19 -24.28 3.88 -5.80
C PRO A 19 -25.11 5.06 -6.34
N PRO A 20 -26.41 5.17 -6.00
CA PRO A 20 -27.28 6.21 -6.54
C PRO A 20 -26.86 7.60 -6.04
N GLY A 21 -26.76 8.56 -6.96
CA GLY A 21 -26.50 9.97 -6.63
C GLY A 21 -25.09 10.28 -6.14
N VAL A 22 -24.17 9.30 -6.14
CA VAL A 22 -22.78 9.49 -5.73
C VAL A 22 -21.87 9.45 -6.95
N LYS A 23 -20.97 10.44 -7.05
CA LYS A 23 -19.86 10.42 -8.01
C LYS A 23 -18.56 10.23 -7.24
N LEU A 24 -17.73 9.31 -7.72
CA LEU A 24 -16.42 9.02 -7.15
C LEU A 24 -15.33 9.48 -8.12
N SER A 25 -14.24 10.03 -7.59
CA SER A 25 -13.09 10.46 -8.38
C SER A 25 -11.80 9.78 -7.91
N TYR A 26 -10.95 9.46 -8.88
CA TYR A 26 -9.65 8.87 -8.72
C TYR A 26 -8.68 9.99 -8.39
N GLY A 27 -8.38 10.14 -7.10
CA GLY A 27 -7.38 11.10 -6.63
C GLY A 27 -5.97 10.53 -6.73
N THR A 28 -5.01 11.30 -6.22
CA THR A 28 -3.59 10.90 -6.09
C THR A 28 -3.38 9.57 -5.36
N ALA A 29 -4.35 9.13 -4.56
CA ALA A 29 -4.29 7.88 -3.82
C ALA A 29 -5.37 6.87 -4.23
N GLY A 30 -5.91 7.00 -5.45
CA GLY A 30 -6.99 6.19 -5.99
C GLY A 30 -8.38 6.62 -5.50
N PHE A 31 -9.35 5.71 -5.61
CA PHE A 31 -10.68 5.93 -5.06
C PHE A 31 -10.67 5.66 -3.56
N ARG A 32 -11.29 6.55 -2.77
CA ARG A 32 -11.52 6.36 -1.34
C ARG A 32 -12.90 6.87 -0.97
N ALA A 33 -13.63 6.07 -0.20
CA ALA A 33 -14.95 6.42 0.32
C ALA A 33 -15.32 5.47 1.47
N ASP A 34 -16.53 5.61 2.00
CA ASP A 34 -17.11 4.59 2.87
C ASP A 34 -17.15 3.23 2.14
N ALA A 35 -16.75 2.16 2.82
CA ALA A 35 -16.62 0.85 2.20
C ALA A 35 -17.94 0.32 1.63
N SER A 36 -19.08 0.70 2.20
CA SER A 36 -20.41 0.25 1.78
C SER A 36 -20.77 0.66 0.35
N ILE A 37 -20.14 1.70 -0.19
CA ILE A 37 -20.43 2.23 -1.53
C ILE A 37 -19.33 1.94 -2.57
N LEU A 38 -18.27 1.19 -2.20
CA LEU A 38 -17.11 0.98 -3.05
C LEU A 38 -17.16 -0.29 -3.91
N GLN A 39 -18.05 -1.24 -3.62
CA GLN A 39 -18.04 -2.55 -4.28
C GLN A 39 -18.11 -2.43 -5.81
N SER A 40 -18.99 -1.55 -6.30
CA SER A 40 -19.16 -1.26 -7.72
C SER A 40 -17.90 -0.64 -8.35
N THR A 41 -17.29 0.34 -7.68
CA THR A 41 -16.05 0.98 -8.12
C THR A 41 -14.89 0.01 -8.15
N VAL A 42 -14.72 -0.81 -7.11
CA VAL A 42 -13.61 -1.78 -7.03
C VAL A 42 -13.72 -2.84 -8.12
N TYR A 43 -14.94 -3.32 -8.41
CA TYR A 43 -15.19 -4.17 -9.58
C TYR A 43 -14.73 -3.49 -10.89
N ARG A 44 -15.13 -2.24 -11.13
CA ARG A 44 -14.74 -1.51 -12.34
C ARG A 44 -13.24 -1.22 -12.40
N VAL A 45 -12.59 -0.98 -11.27
CA VAL A 45 -11.13 -0.82 -11.20
C VAL A 45 -10.40 -2.15 -11.47
N GLY A 46 -11.02 -3.29 -11.17
CA GLY A 46 -10.53 -4.60 -11.61
C GLY A 46 -10.46 -4.71 -13.13
N ILE A 47 -11.52 -4.28 -13.84
CA ILE A 47 -11.52 -4.19 -15.31
C ILE A 47 -10.41 -3.24 -15.79
N LEU A 48 -10.31 -2.05 -15.20
CA LEU A 48 -9.30 -1.05 -15.54
C LEU A 48 -7.88 -1.61 -15.41
N ALA A 49 -7.59 -2.34 -14.34
CA ALA A 49 -6.28 -2.95 -14.10
C ALA A 49 -5.96 -4.02 -15.17
N ALA A 50 -6.94 -4.83 -15.56
CA ALA A 50 -6.78 -5.79 -16.65
C ALA A 50 -6.52 -5.09 -18.00
N LEU A 51 -7.27 -4.03 -18.33
CA LEU A 51 -7.02 -3.21 -19.52
C LEU A 51 -5.61 -2.59 -19.50
N ARG A 52 -5.18 -2.11 -18.34
CA ARG A 52 -3.85 -1.52 -18.16
C ARG A 52 -2.74 -2.55 -18.36
N SER A 53 -2.93 -3.77 -17.85
CA SER A 53 -2.00 -4.88 -18.05
C SER A 53 -1.92 -5.28 -19.52
N LEU A 54 -3.05 -5.40 -20.22
CA LEU A 54 -3.06 -5.66 -21.67
C LEU A 54 -2.33 -4.57 -22.47
N LYS A 55 -2.55 -3.29 -22.12
CA LYS A 55 -1.92 -2.15 -22.80
C LYS A 55 -0.40 -2.14 -22.62
N THR A 56 0.04 -2.39 -21.39
CA THR A 56 1.47 -2.31 -21.02
C THR A 56 2.22 -3.62 -21.26
N GLN A 57 1.48 -4.72 -21.47
CA GLN A 57 2.00 -6.09 -21.53
C GLN A 57 2.84 -6.44 -20.29
N CYS A 58 2.43 -5.90 -19.14
CA CYS A 58 3.14 -6.00 -17.87
C CYS A 58 2.17 -6.39 -16.75
N VAL A 59 2.73 -6.87 -15.64
CA VAL A 59 2.00 -7.10 -14.40
C VAL A 59 1.57 -5.76 -13.80
N ILE A 60 0.32 -5.68 -13.35
CA ILE A 60 -0.26 -4.50 -12.67
C ILE A 60 -0.63 -4.86 -11.23
N GLY A 61 -0.52 -3.91 -10.31
CA GLY A 61 -0.99 -4.08 -8.93
C GLY A 61 -2.31 -3.38 -8.68
N LEU A 62 -3.12 -3.94 -7.79
CA LEU A 62 -4.33 -3.32 -7.28
C LEU A 62 -4.34 -3.46 -5.75
N MET A 63 -4.19 -2.33 -5.06
CA MET A 63 -4.11 -2.27 -3.59
C MET A 63 -5.44 -1.78 -3.03
N ILE A 64 -6.06 -2.59 -2.16
CA ILE A 64 -7.30 -2.26 -1.45
C ILE A 64 -6.93 -1.72 -0.06
N THR A 65 -7.09 -0.42 0.12
CA THR A 65 -6.76 0.28 1.38
C THR A 65 -7.26 1.72 1.31
N ALA A 66 -7.65 2.28 2.46
CA ALA A 66 -7.78 3.72 2.65
C ALA A 66 -6.69 4.33 3.54
N SER A 67 -5.60 3.60 3.80
CA SER A 67 -4.44 4.11 4.53
C SER A 67 -4.81 4.70 5.90
N HIS A 68 -4.57 6.00 6.15
CA HIS A 68 -4.87 6.69 7.42
C HIS A 68 -6.36 6.95 7.70
N ASN A 69 -7.27 6.70 6.75
CA ASN A 69 -8.69 6.93 6.96
C ASN A 69 -9.24 6.06 8.12
N LYS A 70 -10.40 6.45 8.66
CA LYS A 70 -11.19 5.67 9.64
C LYS A 70 -11.54 4.27 9.14
N VAL A 71 -11.69 3.30 10.03
CA VAL A 71 -11.87 1.86 9.69
C VAL A 71 -13.06 1.56 8.77
N THR A 72 -14.12 2.38 8.80
CA THR A 72 -15.32 2.24 7.96
C THR A 72 -15.05 2.59 6.49
N ASP A 73 -14.05 3.43 6.23
CA ASP A 73 -13.66 3.76 4.86
C ASP A 73 -12.85 2.62 4.25
N ASN A 74 -12.80 2.55 2.92
CA ASN A 74 -11.79 1.79 2.21
C ASN A 74 -11.45 2.49 0.90
N GLY A 75 -10.66 1.85 0.05
CA GLY A 75 -10.25 2.42 -1.20
C GLY A 75 -9.57 1.41 -2.09
N VAL A 76 -9.29 1.84 -3.32
CA VAL A 76 -8.56 1.05 -4.30
C VAL A 76 -7.66 1.97 -5.12
N LYS A 77 -6.42 1.53 -5.33
CA LYS A 77 -5.44 2.21 -6.18
C LYS A 77 -4.66 1.21 -7.02
N ILE A 78 -4.25 1.64 -8.21
CA ILE A 78 -3.46 0.85 -9.14
C ILE A 78 -1.96 1.20 -8.98
N ALA A 79 -1.14 0.15 -8.98
CA ALA A 79 0.31 0.25 -9.13
C ALA A 79 0.71 -0.15 -10.57
N ASP A 80 1.32 0.79 -11.29
CA ASP A 80 1.80 0.59 -12.66
C ASP A 80 3.07 -0.28 -12.70
N PRO A 81 3.54 -0.71 -13.89
CA PRO A 81 4.58 -1.74 -14.00
C PRO A 81 5.89 -1.47 -13.25
N SER A 82 6.25 -0.20 -13.09
CA SER A 82 7.45 0.23 -12.35
C SER A 82 7.31 0.10 -10.83
N GLY A 83 6.11 -0.21 -10.32
CA GLY A 83 5.71 -0.01 -8.94
C GLY A 83 5.34 1.44 -8.63
N GLY A 84 5.23 2.32 -9.63
CA GLY A 84 4.70 3.68 -9.48
C GLY A 84 3.17 3.71 -9.42
N MET A 85 2.61 4.90 -9.27
CA MET A 85 1.15 5.08 -9.39
C MET A 85 0.66 4.91 -10.82
N LEU A 86 -0.64 4.69 -10.98
CA LEU A 86 -1.32 4.77 -12.27
C LEU A 86 -0.91 6.05 -13.04
N SER A 87 -0.60 5.89 -14.32
CA SER A 87 -0.41 7.02 -15.24
C SER A 87 -1.59 7.99 -15.19
N GLN A 88 -1.30 9.28 -15.02
CA GLN A 88 -2.30 10.36 -14.93
C GLN A 88 -3.23 10.41 -16.16
N ASP A 89 -2.74 10.01 -17.34
CA ASP A 89 -3.54 9.96 -18.56
C ASP A 89 -4.71 8.94 -18.48
N TRP A 90 -4.64 8.00 -17.53
CA TRP A 90 -5.67 6.98 -17.29
C TRP A 90 -6.65 7.36 -16.18
N GLU A 91 -6.35 8.39 -15.37
CA GLU A 91 -7.24 8.84 -14.28
C GLU A 91 -8.59 9.39 -14.80
N PRO A 92 -8.66 10.18 -15.90
CA PRO A 92 -9.96 10.61 -16.43
C PRO A 92 -10.83 9.44 -16.91
N PHE A 93 -10.21 8.36 -17.40
CA PHE A 93 -10.94 7.16 -17.80
C PHE A 93 -11.37 6.32 -16.60
N SER A 94 -10.55 6.25 -15.54
CA SER A 94 -10.93 5.54 -14.32
C SER A 94 -12.18 6.18 -13.69
N ASP A 95 -12.28 7.51 -13.69
CA ASP A 95 -13.47 8.26 -13.26
C ASP A 95 -14.70 7.94 -14.10
N GLN A 96 -14.57 7.98 -15.43
CA GLN A 96 -15.67 7.65 -16.34
C GLN A 96 -16.16 6.22 -16.13
N LEU A 97 -15.21 5.29 -15.98
CA LEU A 97 -15.50 3.89 -15.75
C LEU A 97 -16.24 3.71 -14.42
N ALA A 98 -15.70 4.23 -13.31
CA ALA A 98 -16.29 4.12 -11.99
C ALA A 98 -17.72 4.66 -11.91
N ASN A 99 -18.02 5.72 -12.66
CA ASN A 99 -19.31 6.41 -12.64
C ASN A 99 -20.23 6.04 -13.83
N ALA A 100 -19.90 5.01 -14.61
CA ALA A 100 -20.78 4.55 -15.69
C ALA A 100 -22.16 4.14 -15.11
N PRO A 101 -23.26 4.74 -15.60
CA PRO A 101 -24.57 4.64 -14.93
C PRO A 101 -25.21 3.26 -15.02
N ASP A 102 -24.89 2.50 -16.06
CA ASP A 102 -25.47 1.20 -16.33
C ASP A 102 -24.49 0.29 -17.10
N PRO A 103 -24.72 -1.04 -17.14
CA PRO A 103 -23.87 -1.99 -17.85
C PRO A 103 -23.63 -1.68 -19.34
N GLN A 104 -24.63 -1.15 -20.04
CA GLN A 104 -24.51 -0.85 -21.47
C GLN A 104 -23.58 0.33 -21.69
N SER A 105 -23.77 1.41 -20.93
CA SER A 105 -22.87 2.57 -20.91
C SER A 105 -21.44 2.16 -20.55
N LEU A 106 -21.27 1.27 -19.57
CA LEU A 106 -19.96 0.75 -19.17
C LEU A 106 -19.26 0.04 -20.33
N VAL A 107 -19.95 -0.86 -21.04
CA VAL A 107 -19.37 -1.58 -22.18
C VAL A 107 -19.00 -0.62 -23.31
N SER A 108 -19.87 0.32 -23.65
CA SER A 108 -19.58 1.31 -24.70
C SER A 108 -18.36 2.16 -24.37
N LEU A 109 -18.20 2.60 -23.12
CA LEU A 109 -17.01 3.32 -22.65
C LEU A 109 -15.72 2.48 -22.79
N ILE A 110 -15.78 1.21 -22.40
CA ILE A 110 -14.64 0.30 -22.52
C ILE A 110 -14.28 0.10 -24.00
N GLU A 111 -15.27 -0.14 -24.88
CA GLU A 111 -15.02 -0.34 -26.30
C GLU A 111 -14.36 0.87 -26.97
N GLU A 112 -14.86 2.07 -26.70
CA GLU A 112 -14.30 3.31 -27.20
C GLU A 112 -12.85 3.49 -26.73
N PHE A 113 -12.62 3.30 -25.43
CA PHE A 113 -11.30 3.45 -24.85
C PHE A 113 -10.30 2.42 -25.37
N VAL A 114 -10.70 1.15 -25.49
CA VAL A 114 -9.88 0.07 -26.08
C VAL A 114 -9.47 0.39 -27.50
N LYS A 115 -10.38 0.95 -28.31
CA LYS A 115 -10.08 1.39 -29.68
C LYS A 115 -9.13 2.59 -29.69
N LYS A 116 -9.39 3.60 -28.87
CA LYS A 116 -8.57 4.82 -28.74
C LYS A 116 -7.13 4.47 -28.33
N GLU A 117 -6.98 3.68 -27.27
CA GLU A 117 -5.69 3.29 -26.70
C GLU A 117 -5.03 2.12 -27.44
N LYS A 118 -5.70 1.54 -28.44
CA LYS A 118 -5.21 0.39 -29.22
C LYS A 118 -4.82 -0.80 -28.31
N ILE A 119 -5.69 -1.17 -27.37
CA ILE A 119 -5.44 -2.22 -26.39
C ILE A 119 -5.60 -3.61 -27.05
N PRO A 120 -4.61 -4.52 -26.97
CA PRO A 120 -4.66 -5.81 -27.64
C PRO A 120 -5.43 -6.86 -26.82
N PHE A 121 -6.69 -7.15 -27.18
CA PHE A 121 -7.54 -8.14 -26.49
C PHE A 121 -7.23 -9.61 -26.78
N ASN A 122 -6.37 -9.90 -27.75
CA ASN A 122 -6.01 -11.28 -28.15
C ASN A 122 -4.47 -11.44 -28.19
N GLY A 123 -3.78 -10.82 -27.24
CA GLY A 123 -2.33 -10.91 -27.13
C GLY A 123 -1.86 -12.30 -26.72
N LYS A 124 -0.58 -12.61 -26.98
CA LYS A 124 0.07 -13.85 -26.52
C LYS A 124 0.23 -13.93 -24.99
N HIS A 125 0.15 -12.81 -24.30
CA HIS A 125 0.36 -12.70 -22.86
C HIS A 125 -0.98 -12.45 -22.16
N PRO A 126 -1.35 -13.28 -21.17
CA PRO A 126 -2.50 -12.99 -20.33
C PRO A 126 -2.26 -11.71 -19.52
N ALA A 127 -3.32 -10.97 -19.23
CA ALA A 127 -3.23 -9.86 -18.29
C ALA A 127 -3.01 -10.41 -16.88
N GLU A 128 -2.00 -9.94 -16.17
CA GLU A 128 -1.67 -10.38 -14.82
C GLU A 128 -1.85 -9.23 -13.83
N ILE A 129 -2.67 -9.46 -12.80
CA ILE A 129 -2.96 -8.46 -11.76
C ILE A 129 -2.62 -9.04 -10.39
N LEU A 130 -1.75 -8.37 -9.64
CA LEU A 130 -1.47 -8.68 -8.24
C LEU A 130 -2.43 -7.89 -7.35
N LEU A 131 -3.17 -8.59 -6.49
CA LEU A 131 -4.11 -8.02 -5.55
C LEU A 131 -3.54 -8.06 -4.14
N GLY A 132 -3.55 -6.92 -3.45
CA GLY A 132 -3.21 -6.85 -2.02
C GLY A 132 -4.24 -6.04 -1.26
N ARG A 133 -4.42 -6.33 0.02
CA ARG A 133 -5.29 -5.57 0.91
C ARG A 133 -4.65 -5.28 2.27
N ASP A 134 -5.13 -4.25 2.95
CA ASP A 134 -4.82 -4.04 4.37
C ASP A 134 -5.76 -4.88 5.28
N THR A 135 -5.74 -4.59 6.58
CA THR A 135 -6.49 -5.29 7.62
C THR A 135 -7.93 -4.81 7.79
N ARG A 136 -8.45 -3.93 6.92
CA ARG A 136 -9.84 -3.44 7.03
C ARG A 136 -10.84 -4.60 6.88
N PRO A 137 -11.90 -4.67 7.70
CA PRO A 137 -12.90 -5.74 7.62
C PRO A 137 -13.58 -5.84 6.25
N SER A 138 -13.80 -4.72 5.58
CA SER A 138 -14.38 -4.67 4.22
C SER A 138 -13.42 -5.12 3.12
N GLY A 139 -12.14 -5.35 3.43
CA GLY A 139 -11.12 -5.68 2.44
C GLY A 139 -11.42 -6.98 1.69
N GLU A 140 -11.98 -7.99 2.35
CA GLU A 140 -12.27 -9.29 1.72
C GLU A 140 -13.39 -9.19 0.68
N SER A 141 -14.49 -8.50 1.00
CA SER A 141 -15.60 -8.34 0.05
C SER A 141 -15.22 -7.47 -1.16
N LEU A 142 -14.39 -6.45 -0.94
CA LEU A 142 -13.86 -5.61 -2.02
C LEU A 142 -12.83 -6.37 -2.88
N LEU A 143 -12.03 -7.24 -2.27
CA LEU A 143 -11.10 -8.12 -2.99
C LEU A 143 -11.85 -9.05 -3.96
N GLU A 144 -12.95 -9.64 -3.51
CA GLU A 144 -13.79 -10.47 -4.37
C GLU A 144 -14.47 -9.67 -5.49
N ALA A 145 -14.88 -8.43 -5.23
CA ALA A 145 -15.37 -7.53 -6.29
C ALA A 145 -14.27 -7.24 -7.34
N ALA A 146 -13.04 -6.97 -6.91
CA ALA A 146 -11.91 -6.74 -7.80
C ALA A 146 -11.60 -7.98 -8.65
N LYS A 147 -11.59 -9.18 -8.05
CA LYS A 147 -11.40 -10.45 -8.75
C LYS A 147 -12.45 -10.64 -9.84
N GLN A 148 -13.73 -10.40 -9.54
CA GLN A 148 -14.81 -10.50 -10.53
C GLN A 148 -14.66 -9.48 -11.67
N GLY A 149 -14.21 -8.27 -11.36
CA GLY A 149 -13.89 -7.26 -12.37
C GLY A 149 -12.73 -7.66 -13.29
N ILE A 150 -11.67 -8.23 -12.72
CA ILE A 150 -10.54 -8.75 -13.50
C ILE A 150 -11.00 -9.91 -14.38
N SER A 151 -11.70 -10.89 -13.82
CA SER A 151 -12.21 -12.05 -14.55
C SER A 151 -13.25 -11.70 -15.62
N ALA A 152 -13.86 -10.51 -15.56
CA ALA A 152 -14.72 -10.02 -16.62
C ALA A 152 -13.94 -9.73 -17.91
N VAL A 153 -12.61 -9.55 -17.86
CA VAL A 153 -11.72 -9.44 -19.03
C VAL A 153 -11.16 -10.83 -19.36
N VAL A 154 -11.49 -11.35 -20.53
CA VAL A 154 -11.14 -12.71 -20.97
C VAL A 154 -9.62 -12.89 -20.98
N GLY A 155 -9.15 -13.94 -20.31
CA GLY A 155 -7.73 -14.27 -20.19
C GLY A 155 -6.96 -13.47 -19.15
N ALA A 156 -7.61 -12.55 -18.42
CA ALA A 156 -6.99 -11.88 -17.28
C ALA A 156 -6.95 -12.80 -16.05
N VAL A 157 -5.84 -12.75 -15.32
CA VAL A 157 -5.56 -13.58 -14.15
C VAL A 157 -5.31 -12.68 -12.94
N ALA A 158 -6.06 -12.95 -11.89
CA ALA A 158 -5.92 -12.31 -10.59
C ALA A 158 -5.05 -13.18 -9.67
N HIS A 159 -4.01 -12.59 -9.09
CA HIS A 159 -3.17 -13.21 -8.07
C HIS A 159 -3.43 -12.54 -6.72
N ASP A 160 -4.08 -13.27 -5.83
CA ASP A 160 -4.29 -12.82 -4.46
C ASP A 160 -2.98 -12.93 -3.67
N MET A 161 -2.41 -11.80 -3.30
CA MET A 161 -1.19 -11.70 -2.52
C MET A 161 -1.48 -11.54 -1.02
N GLY A 162 -2.75 -11.56 -0.62
CA GLY A 162 -3.21 -11.50 0.76
C GLY A 162 -3.06 -10.14 1.44
N ILE A 163 -2.84 -10.19 2.76
CA ILE A 163 -2.68 -9.00 3.60
C ILE A 163 -1.25 -8.46 3.44
N LEU A 164 -1.14 -7.27 2.89
CA LEU A 164 0.13 -6.61 2.59
C LEU A 164 0.08 -5.13 2.96
N THR A 165 1.25 -4.57 3.23
CA THR A 165 1.44 -3.11 3.21
C THR A 165 1.38 -2.60 1.76
N THR A 166 0.98 -1.35 1.56
CA THR A 166 1.04 -0.74 0.21
C THR A 166 2.43 -0.88 -0.44
N PRO A 167 3.55 -0.57 0.26
CA PRO A 167 4.88 -0.67 -0.36
C PRO A 167 5.28 -2.10 -0.74
N GLN A 168 4.80 -3.13 -0.03
CA GLN A 168 5.02 -4.52 -0.42
C GLN A 168 4.41 -4.82 -1.78
N LEU A 169 3.14 -4.45 -2.02
CA LEU A 169 2.51 -4.70 -3.32
C LEU A 169 3.24 -3.95 -4.45
N HIS A 170 3.57 -2.67 -4.24
CA HIS A 170 4.30 -1.87 -5.23
C HIS A 170 5.68 -2.50 -5.55
N TRP A 171 6.39 -3.00 -4.54
CA TRP A 171 7.63 -3.72 -4.73
C TRP A 171 7.42 -5.02 -5.51
N MET A 172 6.39 -5.81 -5.17
CA MET A 172 6.07 -7.08 -5.83
C MET A 172 5.77 -6.90 -7.32
N VAL A 173 5.02 -5.86 -7.67
CA VAL A 173 4.75 -5.49 -9.08
C VAL A 173 6.06 -5.18 -9.81
N ARG A 174 6.89 -4.31 -9.23
CA ARG A 174 8.19 -3.96 -9.83
C ARG A 174 9.12 -5.17 -9.96
N ALA A 175 9.15 -6.05 -8.96
CA ALA A 175 9.98 -7.24 -8.94
C ALA A 175 9.53 -8.24 -10.03
N ARG A 176 8.23 -8.55 -10.12
CA ARG A 176 7.69 -9.43 -11.17
C ARG A 176 7.99 -8.91 -12.57
N ASN A 177 7.79 -7.61 -12.81
CA ASN A 177 8.09 -7.00 -14.12
C ASN A 177 9.59 -6.97 -14.46
N LYS A 178 10.48 -7.19 -13.49
CA LYS A 178 11.92 -7.38 -13.70
C LYS A 178 12.32 -8.86 -13.83
N GLY A 179 11.36 -9.79 -13.84
CA GLY A 179 11.61 -11.23 -13.86
C GLY A 179 12.13 -11.79 -12.53
N LEU A 180 11.97 -11.05 -11.43
CA LEU A 180 12.38 -11.48 -10.10
C LEU A 180 11.24 -12.20 -9.37
N LYS A 181 11.59 -13.06 -8.42
CA LYS A 181 10.62 -13.57 -7.44
C LYS A 181 10.08 -12.41 -6.60
N ALA A 182 8.79 -12.49 -6.30
CA ALA A 182 8.04 -11.41 -5.67
C ALA A 182 7.19 -11.95 -4.51
N THR A 183 7.80 -12.71 -3.60
CA THR A 183 7.12 -13.16 -2.38
C THR A 183 7.30 -12.17 -1.24
N GLU A 184 6.49 -12.30 -0.19
CA GLU A 184 6.67 -11.50 1.03
C GLU A 184 8.03 -11.77 1.69
N SER A 185 8.51 -13.01 1.68
CA SER A 185 9.83 -13.34 2.20
C SER A 185 10.96 -12.66 1.41
N ASP A 186 10.83 -12.62 0.08
CA ASP A 186 11.81 -11.92 -0.78
C ASP A 186 11.85 -10.41 -0.48
N TYR A 187 10.69 -9.81 -0.22
CA TYR A 187 10.60 -8.40 0.21
C TYR A 187 11.36 -8.16 1.51
N PHE A 188 11.12 -9.00 2.52
CA PHE A 188 11.80 -8.87 3.82
C PHE A 188 13.30 -9.14 3.70
N GLU A 189 13.72 -10.13 2.92
CA GLU A 189 15.14 -10.44 2.73
C GLU A 189 15.88 -9.28 2.04
N GLN A 190 15.29 -8.71 0.98
CA GLN A 190 15.88 -7.54 0.32
C GLN A 190 16.00 -6.34 1.28
N LEU A 191 14.97 -6.14 2.10
CA LEU A 191 14.93 -5.05 3.08
C LEU A 191 16.02 -5.22 4.16
N LEU A 192 16.07 -6.40 4.78
CA LEU A 192 16.98 -6.71 5.87
C LEU A 192 18.43 -6.76 5.40
N SER A 193 18.71 -7.39 4.25
CA SER A 193 20.06 -7.39 3.67
C SER A 193 20.57 -5.98 3.38
N SER A 194 19.71 -5.11 2.84
CA SER A 194 20.06 -3.70 2.61
C SER A 194 20.34 -2.95 3.91
N PHE A 195 19.54 -3.19 4.95
CA PHE A 195 19.77 -2.60 6.29
C PHE A 195 21.11 -3.05 6.87
N ARG A 196 21.39 -4.36 6.85
CA ARG A 196 22.66 -4.92 7.36
C ARG A 196 23.88 -4.36 6.65
N CYS A 197 23.83 -4.28 5.32
CA CYS A 197 24.89 -3.66 4.53
C CYS A 197 25.17 -2.23 4.98
N LEU A 198 24.11 -1.47 5.31
CA LEU A 198 24.24 -0.09 5.76
C LEU A 198 24.74 0.00 7.21
N MET A 199 24.32 -0.89 8.09
CA MET A 199 24.83 -1.00 9.47
C MET A 199 26.32 -1.31 9.50
N ASN A 200 26.80 -2.17 8.60
CA ASN A 200 28.23 -2.51 8.47
C ASN A 200 29.12 -1.34 8.03
N LEU A 201 28.54 -0.23 7.53
CA LEU A 201 29.28 0.98 7.17
C LEU A 201 29.49 1.93 8.37
N ILE A 202 28.82 1.68 9.49
CA ILE A 202 28.97 2.52 10.68
C ILE A 202 30.21 2.04 11.46
N PRO A 203 31.18 2.93 11.75
CA PRO A 203 32.39 2.56 12.48
C PRO A 203 32.06 1.93 13.83
N ASP A 204 32.84 0.92 14.21
CA ASP A 204 32.71 0.24 15.51
C ASP A 204 32.76 1.28 16.63
N ARG A 205 31.63 1.44 17.33
CA ARG A 205 31.59 2.21 18.57
C ARG A 205 32.31 1.34 19.59
N GLY A 206 33.58 1.64 19.85
CA GLY A 206 34.28 1.05 20.99
C GLY A 206 33.35 1.07 22.21
N THR A 207 33.31 -0.07 22.91
CA THR A 207 32.45 -0.38 24.07
C THR A 207 32.11 0.87 24.88
N SER A 208 30.96 1.49 24.58
CA SER A 208 30.48 2.68 25.28
C SER A 208 29.00 2.49 25.57
N ASN A 209 28.79 2.07 26.82
CA ASN A 209 27.57 2.06 27.63
C ASN A 209 26.29 1.54 27.00
N GLU A 210 25.84 0.44 27.62
CA GLU A 210 24.57 -0.27 27.57
C GLU A 210 23.33 0.61 27.83
N THR A 211 23.14 1.70 27.10
CA THR A 211 21.79 2.18 26.85
C THR A 211 21.36 1.53 25.54
N GLU A 212 20.76 0.34 25.68
CA GLU A 212 19.98 -0.31 24.62
C GLU A 212 19.00 0.73 24.05
N ASP A 213 19.31 1.31 22.90
CA ASP A 213 18.43 2.24 22.19
C ASP A 213 17.27 1.45 21.59
N LYS A 214 16.36 1.00 22.46
CA LYS A 214 15.12 0.32 22.08
C LYS A 214 14.26 1.26 21.24
N LEU A 215 13.96 0.85 20.01
CA LEU A 215 13.06 1.54 19.12
C LEU A 215 11.62 1.10 19.39
N ILE A 216 10.80 1.99 19.94
CA ILE A 216 9.37 1.74 20.12
C ILE A 216 8.59 2.30 18.93
N VAL A 217 7.80 1.46 18.26
CA VAL A 217 7.03 1.81 17.06
C VAL A 217 5.54 1.61 17.32
N ASP A 218 4.74 2.63 17.00
CA ASP A 218 3.28 2.52 16.95
C ASP A 218 2.83 1.90 15.62
N GLY A 219 2.28 0.68 15.69
CA GLY A 219 1.76 -0.09 14.56
C GLY A 219 0.39 0.37 14.05
N ALA A 220 -0.23 1.37 14.68
CA ALA A 220 -1.53 1.96 14.32
C ALA A 220 -2.71 0.96 14.26
N ASN A 221 -2.56 -0.20 14.89
CA ASN A 221 -3.44 -1.38 14.77
C ASN A 221 -3.65 -1.83 13.32
N GLY A 222 -2.65 -1.62 12.46
CA GLY A 222 -2.73 -1.92 11.04
C GLY A 222 -1.69 -2.95 10.57
N VAL A 223 -1.80 -3.30 9.29
CA VAL A 223 -0.91 -4.25 8.62
C VAL A 223 0.58 -3.95 8.80
N GLY A 224 0.96 -2.68 8.94
CA GLY A 224 2.36 -2.30 9.19
C GLY A 224 2.91 -2.85 10.51
N GLY A 225 2.10 -2.80 11.58
CA GLY A 225 2.45 -3.39 12.87
C GLY A 225 2.63 -4.91 12.75
N GLU A 226 1.68 -5.60 12.12
CA GLU A 226 1.76 -7.05 11.88
C GLU A 226 3.05 -7.45 11.12
N LYS A 227 3.43 -6.70 10.08
CA LYS A 227 4.64 -7.00 9.31
C LYS A 227 5.92 -6.64 10.07
N LEU A 228 5.88 -5.61 10.92
CA LEU A 228 7.02 -5.22 11.73
C LEU A 228 7.35 -6.26 12.80
N GLU A 229 6.34 -6.93 13.36
CA GLU A 229 6.57 -8.08 14.26
C GLU A 229 7.36 -9.19 13.58
N VAL A 230 7.06 -9.49 12.31
CA VAL A 230 7.81 -10.49 11.52
C VAL A 230 9.24 -10.03 11.22
N ILE A 231 9.43 -8.73 10.93
CA ILE A 231 10.75 -8.15 10.66
C ILE A 231 11.61 -8.17 11.92
N LYS A 232 11.03 -7.82 13.08
CA LYS A 232 11.69 -7.80 14.39
C LYS A 232 12.31 -9.16 14.71
N GLU A 233 11.61 -10.25 14.48
CA GLU A 233 12.14 -11.61 14.73
C GLU A 233 13.37 -11.96 13.86
N LYS A 234 13.58 -11.23 12.77
CA LYS A 234 14.69 -11.46 11.82
C LYS A 234 15.82 -10.44 11.95
N LEU A 235 15.66 -9.42 12.79
CA LEU A 235 16.60 -8.33 12.93
C LEU A 235 17.20 -8.35 14.34
N ASN A 236 18.51 -8.61 14.43
CA ASN A 236 19.22 -8.68 15.71
C ASN A 236 19.98 -7.39 16.03
N GLU A 237 20.18 -6.56 15.01
CA GLU A 237 20.99 -5.36 15.05
C GLU A 237 20.25 -4.17 15.71
N LEU A 238 18.94 -4.30 15.95
CA LEU A 238 18.10 -3.26 16.55
C LEU A 238 17.01 -3.90 17.44
N ASP A 239 16.92 -3.48 18.70
CA ASP A 239 15.80 -3.86 19.57
C ASP A 239 14.55 -3.03 19.20
N ILE A 240 13.50 -3.72 18.74
CA ILE A 240 12.24 -3.09 18.32
C ILE A 240 11.12 -3.54 19.27
N GLU A 241 10.38 -2.59 19.81
CA GLU A 241 9.10 -2.82 20.48
C GLU A 241 7.97 -2.31 19.59
N VAL A 242 7.09 -3.21 19.13
CA VAL A 242 5.89 -2.81 18.40
C VAL A 242 4.74 -2.70 19.39
N ARG A 243 4.12 -1.53 19.46
CA ARG A 243 2.86 -1.29 20.19
C ARG A 243 1.72 -1.13 19.19
N ASN A 244 0.49 -1.37 19.62
CA ASN A 244 -0.68 -1.25 18.74
C ASN A 244 -0.46 -2.04 17.44
N SER A 245 0.02 -3.28 17.54
CA SER A 245 0.36 -4.10 16.37
C SER A 245 -0.87 -4.61 15.62
N GLY A 246 -2.07 -4.44 16.18
CA GLY A 246 -3.33 -5.00 15.71
C GLY A 246 -3.67 -6.35 16.37
N LYS A 247 -2.67 -7.07 16.90
CA LYS A 247 -2.88 -8.36 17.59
C LYS A 247 -3.62 -8.23 18.93
N GLU A 248 -3.49 -7.08 19.57
CA GLU A 248 -3.99 -6.81 20.94
C GLU A 248 -5.46 -6.35 20.96
N GLY A 249 -6.14 -6.28 19.80
CA GLY A 249 -7.57 -5.98 19.74
C GLY A 249 -7.94 -4.49 19.66
N GLY A 250 -7.08 -3.64 19.10
CA GLY A 250 -7.35 -2.22 18.87
C GLY A 250 -7.98 -1.91 17.50
N VAL A 251 -8.62 -0.73 17.39
CA VAL A 251 -9.22 -0.27 16.13
C VAL A 251 -8.18 0.47 15.28
N LEU A 252 -8.17 0.18 13.98
CA LEU A 252 -7.27 0.78 13.00
C LEU A 252 -7.36 2.31 13.03
N ASN A 253 -6.21 2.97 13.26
CA ASN A 253 -6.05 4.43 13.33
C ASN A 253 -6.88 5.15 14.42
N GLU A 254 -7.50 4.45 15.37
CA GLU A 254 -8.32 5.09 16.42
C GLU A 254 -7.45 5.50 17.60
N GLY A 255 -7.14 6.79 17.71
CA GLY A 255 -6.31 7.32 18.79
C GLY A 255 -4.84 6.88 18.74
N VAL A 256 -4.42 6.33 17.61
CA VAL A 256 -3.08 5.78 17.37
C VAL A 256 -2.66 6.12 15.94
N GLY A 257 -1.38 5.94 15.66
CA GLY A 257 -0.83 6.04 14.34
C GLY A 257 -0.49 7.47 13.92
N ALA A 258 0.04 7.50 12.71
CA ALA A 258 0.66 8.64 12.10
C ALA A 258 -0.12 9.95 12.12
N ASP A 259 -1.29 9.87 11.50
CA ASP A 259 -2.15 10.99 11.19
C ASP A 259 -2.78 11.54 12.47
N PHE A 260 -3.09 10.67 13.43
CA PHE A 260 -3.55 11.05 14.76
C PHE A 260 -2.51 11.89 15.49
N VAL A 261 -1.28 11.38 15.61
CA VAL A 261 -0.19 12.11 16.30
C VAL A 261 0.10 13.45 15.63
N GLN A 262 0.09 13.49 14.29
CA GLN A 262 0.29 14.73 13.54
C GLN A 262 -0.82 15.76 13.80
N LYS A 263 -2.09 15.35 13.67
CA LYS A 263 -3.24 16.27 13.69
C LYS A 263 -3.56 16.72 15.10
N GLU A 264 -3.63 15.78 16.03
CA GLU A 264 -4.01 16.03 17.42
C GLU A 264 -2.84 16.56 18.25
N LYS A 265 -1.59 16.37 17.77
CA LYS A 265 -0.36 16.77 18.48
C LYS A 265 -0.28 16.21 19.89
N VAL A 266 -0.78 14.98 20.06
CA VAL A 266 -0.76 14.23 21.31
C VAL A 266 -0.04 12.91 21.15
N VAL A 267 0.34 12.32 22.28
CA VAL A 267 0.92 10.98 22.37
C VAL A 267 -0.17 9.95 22.03
N PRO A 268 0.12 8.92 21.20
CA PRO A 268 -0.86 7.90 20.85
C PRO A 268 -1.19 6.99 22.04
N HIS A 269 -2.36 6.33 22.00
CA HIS A 269 -2.74 5.37 23.04
C HIS A 269 -1.70 4.24 23.15
N GLY A 270 -1.45 3.78 24.38
CA GLY A 270 -0.37 2.82 24.67
C GLY A 270 1.01 3.46 24.87
N PHE A 271 1.11 4.79 24.83
CA PHE A 271 2.33 5.54 25.11
C PHE A 271 2.12 6.49 26.30
N GLY A 272 3.07 6.52 27.24
CA GLY A 272 2.98 7.30 28.49
C GLY A 272 4.09 8.35 28.63
N SER A 273 3.92 9.30 29.57
CA SER A 273 4.84 10.43 29.82
C SER A 273 6.27 10.03 30.17
N ASN A 274 6.47 8.84 30.76
CA ASN A 274 7.81 8.30 31.09
C ASN A 274 8.63 7.88 29.85
N HIS A 275 8.00 7.90 28.68
CA HIS A 275 8.67 7.72 27.39
C HIS A 275 9.03 9.07 26.75
N ALA A 276 8.68 10.22 27.36
CA ALA A 276 9.22 11.49 26.92
C ALA A 276 10.70 11.60 27.35
N GLY A 277 11.63 11.46 26.42
CA GLY A 277 13.07 11.69 26.67
C GLY A 277 13.95 10.44 26.85
N ILE A 278 13.43 9.21 26.72
CA ILE A 278 14.24 8.05 26.28
C ILE A 278 14.71 8.36 24.84
N SER A 279 15.66 7.66 24.23
CA SER A 279 16.15 7.88 22.84
C SER A 279 15.05 7.70 21.75
N PHE A 280 13.95 8.43 21.84
CA PHE A 280 13.22 9.04 20.75
C PHE A 280 14.13 10.13 20.22
N SER A 281 15.17 9.73 19.50
CA SER A 281 15.84 10.54 18.50
C SER A 281 15.31 12.01 18.44
N GLY A 282 15.81 12.85 19.36
CA GLY A 282 15.69 14.32 19.52
C GLY A 282 14.32 15.00 19.73
N VAL A 283 14.10 15.56 20.92
CA VAL A 283 12.97 16.41 21.38
C VAL A 283 12.85 17.79 20.68
N GLN A 284 13.35 17.94 19.45
CA GLN A 284 13.07 19.14 18.63
C GLN A 284 12.31 18.80 17.34
N VAL A 285 11.82 17.57 17.26
CA VAL A 285 11.17 17.03 16.07
C VAL A 285 9.86 16.32 16.42
N TRP A 286 9.25 16.71 17.56
CA TRP A 286 7.90 16.29 17.97
C TRP A 286 6.82 16.64 16.95
N MET A 287 7.10 17.59 16.03
CA MET A 287 6.17 18.04 14.99
C MET A 287 6.71 17.86 13.56
N GLU A 288 7.84 17.18 13.36
CA GLU A 288 8.40 17.00 12.00
C GLU A 288 8.80 15.55 11.69
N MET A 289 9.17 14.69 12.67
CA MET A 289 9.73 13.35 12.38
C MET A 289 8.79 12.19 12.63
N LEU A 290 7.83 12.31 13.55
CA LEU A 290 6.65 11.45 13.49
C LEU A 290 5.85 11.82 12.25
N ILE A 291 5.75 13.10 11.93
CA ILE A 291 5.20 13.61 10.66
C ILE A 291 5.99 13.01 9.46
N ASP A 292 7.31 12.95 9.47
CA ASP A 292 8.11 12.36 8.37
C ASP A 292 8.28 10.82 8.39
N LEU A 293 7.91 10.09 9.44
CA LEU A 293 7.90 8.60 9.40
C LEU A 293 6.50 8.05 9.14
N SER A 294 5.49 8.77 9.60
CA SER A 294 4.15 8.25 9.76
C SER A 294 3.22 8.76 8.63
N ILE A 295 3.41 10.00 8.14
CA ILE A 295 2.88 10.42 6.83
C ILE A 295 3.54 9.58 5.71
N PHE A 296 4.77 9.12 5.96
CA PHE A 296 5.60 8.43 4.97
C PHE A 296 5.24 6.94 4.82
N LEU A 297 4.73 6.28 5.88
CA LEU A 297 4.11 4.94 5.78
C LEU A 297 2.77 4.98 5.03
N CYS A 298 2.09 6.13 5.03
CA CYS A 298 0.78 6.32 4.41
C CYS A 298 0.84 6.68 2.90
N HIS A 299 1.95 7.27 2.42
CA HIS A 299 2.04 7.89 1.08
C HIS A 299 3.26 7.46 0.24
N GLN A 300 3.48 6.15 0.05
CA GLN A 300 4.39 5.57 -0.96
C GLN A 300 5.87 5.40 -0.60
N ILE A 301 6.21 5.09 0.65
CA ILE A 301 7.62 4.84 0.98
C ILE A 301 7.81 3.48 1.63
N THR A 302 8.72 2.69 1.03
CA THR A 302 9.17 1.38 1.46
C THR A 302 9.82 1.43 2.84
N ALA A 303 9.75 0.32 3.58
CA ALA A 303 10.53 0.12 4.80
C ALA A 303 12.04 0.40 4.58
N ALA A 304 12.53 0.34 3.33
CA ALA A 304 13.90 0.69 2.95
C ALA A 304 14.27 2.17 3.23
N ARG A 305 13.31 3.10 3.16
CA ARG A 305 13.56 4.53 3.45
C ARG A 305 13.46 4.82 4.96
N LEU A 306 12.61 4.08 5.68
CA LEU A 306 12.62 4.03 7.15
C LEU A 306 13.99 3.54 7.65
N ILE A 307 14.47 2.45 7.05
CA ILE A 307 15.80 1.88 7.29
C ILE A 307 16.93 2.85 6.93
N LEU A 308 16.83 3.52 5.76
CA LEU A 308 17.82 4.51 5.35
C LEU A 308 17.81 5.74 6.27
N LEU A 309 16.64 6.20 6.73
CA LEU A 309 16.50 7.28 7.72
C LEU A 309 17.09 6.88 9.07
N MET A 310 16.78 5.67 9.56
CA MET A 310 17.33 5.14 10.80
C MET A 310 18.86 5.07 10.73
N ALA A 311 19.40 4.52 9.64
CA ALA A 311 20.84 4.39 9.49
C ALA A 311 21.57 5.70 9.18
N THR A 312 20.97 6.64 8.43
CA THR A 312 21.54 7.98 8.22
C THR A 312 21.58 8.73 9.55
N ARG A 313 20.55 8.57 10.39
CA ARG A 313 20.51 9.17 11.72
C ARG A 313 21.48 8.51 12.68
N TYR A 314 21.61 7.18 12.66
CA TYR A 314 22.59 6.45 13.45
C TYR A 314 24.03 6.81 13.04
N TYR A 315 24.29 6.98 11.74
CA TYR A 315 25.57 7.45 11.19
C TYR A 315 25.87 8.89 11.61
N LEU A 316 24.91 9.81 11.47
CA LEU A 316 25.07 11.21 11.90
C LEU A 316 25.28 11.31 13.42
N TYR A 317 24.53 10.55 14.21
CA TYR A 317 24.72 10.49 15.67
C TYR A 317 26.12 9.98 16.02
N SER A 318 26.62 8.96 15.30
CA SER A 318 27.99 8.45 15.46
C SER A 318 29.06 9.51 15.20
N LEU A 319 28.87 10.33 14.15
CA LEU A 319 29.80 11.41 13.79
C LEU A 319 29.81 12.58 14.79
N TYR A 320 28.69 12.85 15.45
CA TYR A 320 28.58 13.91 16.47
C TYR A 320 29.11 13.45 17.83
N SER A 321 28.88 12.19 18.22
CA SER A 321 29.45 11.62 19.43
C SER A 321 30.98 11.51 19.37
N SER A 322 31.57 11.24 18.20
CA SER A 322 33.03 11.17 18.01
C SER A 322 33.75 12.53 17.94
N ARG A 323 33.02 13.66 17.87
CA ARG A 323 33.58 15.02 17.88
C ARG A 323 33.49 15.71 19.23
N SER A 324 32.82 15.07 20.20
CA SER A 324 32.56 15.61 21.54
C SER A 324 33.48 15.02 22.62
N SER A 325 34.50 14.25 22.20
CA SER A 325 35.53 13.63 23.01
C SER A 325 36.91 14.16 22.66
#